data_AF-A0A7R9LU77-F1
#
_entry.id   AF-A0A7R9LU77-F1
#
_cell.length_a   1.000
_cell.length_b   1.000
_cell.length_c   1.000
_cell.angle_alpha   90.00
_cell.angle_beta   90.00
_cell.angle_gamma   90.00
#
_symmetry.space_group_name_H-M   'P 1'
#
loop_
_entity.id
_entity.type
_entity.pdbx_description
1 polymer ?
#
loop_
_entity_poly.entity_id
_entity_poly.type
_entity_poly.pdbx_seq_one_letter_code
_entity_poly.pdbx_strand_id
1 'polypeptide(L)'
;MEIVVYMEKEGKSREGCPIAKSVLRRANDQELVLALVRYRKGHKCSQTYIIVSIVVWDAIDRCFADKLYDIIVYKVNEYGISTQRRCAQNDSKTCGCQGVNERTRGACYSFGCSWSMFRDGCKFRDSQRHNVRKFRLKKRNQEYELEYHLEKLATGLAPLYEAIAPDAYYNQITFESDGSDCRIGAGIGRPFSGVTACLDFCAHSHKDLHNMNNGCTVVVTLGKYR
;
A
#
# COMPACT_ATOMS: atom_id res chain seq x y z
N MET A 1 2.41 -13.19 18.34
CA MET A 1 1.01 -12.78 18.12
C MET A 1 0.65 -11.80 19.22
N GLU A 2 0.03 -10.68 18.89
CA GLU A 2 -0.31 -9.63 19.85
C GLU A 2 -1.81 -9.35 19.84
N ILE A 3 -2.43 -9.26 21.03
CA ILE A 3 -3.85 -8.94 21.15
C ILE A 3 -4.03 -7.42 21.20
N VAL A 4 -4.81 -6.89 20.27
CA VAL A 4 -5.17 -5.48 20.22
C VAL A 4 -6.61 -5.28 20.67
N VAL A 5 -6.83 -4.22 21.45
CA VAL A 5 -8.15 -3.82 21.95
C VAL A 5 -8.67 -2.67 21.13
N TYR A 6 -9.88 -2.82 20.59
CA TYR A 6 -10.55 -1.72 19.91
C TYR A 6 -10.97 -0.64 20.91
N MET A 7 -10.59 0.59 20.63
CA MET A 7 -10.98 1.78 21.39
C MET A 7 -11.80 2.70 20.47
N GLU A 8 -12.91 3.22 20.97
CA GLU A 8 -13.76 4.16 20.21
C GLU A 8 -13.09 5.53 20.00
N LYS A 9 -12.19 5.90 20.91
CA LYS A 9 -11.46 7.16 20.86
C LYS A 9 -10.18 7.01 20.03
N GLU A 10 -10.15 7.73 18.92
CA GLU A 10 -8.96 7.88 18.10
C GLU A 10 -7.80 8.54 18.86
N GLY A 11 -6.59 7.99 18.73
CA GLY A 11 -5.36 8.62 19.23
C GLY A 11 -4.82 9.63 18.22
N LYS A 12 -4.87 10.92 18.56
CA LYS A 12 -4.35 12.03 17.72
C LYS A 12 -3.76 13.15 18.56
N SER A 13 -2.90 13.96 17.95
CA SER A 13 -2.37 15.18 18.56
C SER A 13 -3.47 16.22 18.78
N ARG A 14 -3.14 17.33 19.47
CA ARG A 14 -4.06 18.47 19.65
C ARG A 14 -4.54 19.05 18.29
N GLU A 15 -3.67 19.03 17.30
CA GLU A 15 -3.91 19.50 15.93
C GLU A 15 -4.60 18.44 15.05
N GLY A 16 -4.91 17.26 15.61
CA GLY A 16 -5.54 16.17 14.89
C GLY A 16 -4.60 15.37 13.98
N CYS A 17 -3.30 15.37 14.27
CA CYS A 17 -2.29 14.63 13.50
C CYS A 17 -2.03 13.22 14.13
N PRO A 18 -1.54 12.24 13.35
CA PRO A 18 -1.27 10.89 13.86
C PRO A 18 -0.26 10.87 15.00
N ILE A 19 -0.52 10.03 16.01
CA ILE A 19 0.42 9.76 17.11
C ILE A 19 0.48 8.25 17.39
N ALA A 20 1.65 7.78 17.81
CA ALA A 20 1.79 6.43 18.35
C ALA A 20 1.77 6.49 19.89
N LYS A 21 0.92 5.70 20.53
CA LYS A 21 0.94 5.50 22.00
C LYS A 21 1.79 4.31 22.42
N SER A 22 1.91 3.33 21.53
CA SER A 22 2.70 2.12 21.71
C SER A 22 3.34 1.77 20.37
N VAL A 23 4.55 1.20 20.41
CA VAL A 23 5.29 0.75 19.23
C VAL A 23 5.65 -0.71 19.43
N LEU A 24 5.11 -1.58 18.60
CA LEU A 24 5.52 -2.98 18.52
C LEU A 24 6.74 -3.07 17.62
N ARG A 25 7.77 -3.77 18.07
CA ARG A 25 9.03 -3.96 17.36
C ARG A 25 9.30 -5.45 17.24
N ARG A 26 9.95 -5.86 16.14
CA ARG A 26 10.51 -7.20 16.00
C ARG A 26 11.35 -7.51 17.23
N ALA A 27 11.06 -8.61 17.91
CA ALA A 27 11.72 -9.01 19.14
C ALA A 27 13.17 -9.41 18.87
N ASN A 28 13.40 -10.16 17.78
CA ASN A 28 14.72 -10.60 17.30
C ASN A 28 14.61 -11.17 15.88
N ASP A 29 15.74 -11.56 15.30
CA ASP A 29 15.81 -12.10 13.93
C ASP A 29 15.11 -13.46 13.76
N GLN A 30 14.78 -14.17 14.84
CA GLN A 30 14.00 -15.42 14.77
C GLN A 30 12.50 -15.16 14.64
N GLU A 31 12.01 -13.97 15.04
CA GLU A 31 10.63 -13.58 14.79
C GLU A 31 10.47 -13.29 13.30
N LEU A 32 9.71 -14.14 12.59
CA LEU A 32 9.48 -13.99 11.14
C LEU A 32 8.16 -13.28 10.83
N VAL A 33 7.15 -13.47 11.67
CA VAL A 33 5.79 -12.97 11.45
C VAL A 33 5.18 -12.45 12.76
N LEU A 34 4.59 -11.26 12.69
CA LEU A 34 3.75 -10.68 13.73
C LEU A 34 2.29 -10.62 13.24
N ALA A 35 1.39 -11.31 13.93
CA ALA A 35 -0.06 -11.18 13.72
C ALA A 35 -0.70 -10.37 14.85
N LEU A 36 -1.45 -9.33 14.49
CA LEU A 36 -2.30 -8.55 15.39
C LEU A 36 -3.72 -9.12 15.36
N VAL A 37 -4.23 -9.47 16.54
CA VAL A 37 -5.51 -10.15 16.69
C VAL A 37 -6.45 -9.33 17.57
N ARG A 38 -7.68 -9.12 17.11
CA ARG A 38 -8.72 -8.43 17.87
C ARG A 38 -9.68 -9.44 18.47
N TYR A 39 -9.87 -9.35 19.79
CA TYR A 39 -10.97 -10.01 20.49
C TYR A 39 -12.30 -9.28 20.24
N ARG A 40 -13.33 -10.01 19.82
CA ARG A 40 -14.69 -9.49 19.61
C ARG A 40 -15.54 -9.78 20.85
N LYS A 41 -15.62 -8.79 21.75
CA LYS A 41 -16.39 -8.89 23.01
C LYS A 41 -17.81 -9.42 22.78
N GLY A 42 -18.20 -10.42 23.56
CA GLY A 42 -19.53 -11.03 23.52
C GLY A 42 -19.71 -12.16 22.50
N HIS A 43 -18.74 -12.36 21.59
CA HIS A 43 -18.77 -13.50 20.69
C HIS A 43 -18.33 -14.79 21.40
N LYS A 44 -19.01 -15.89 21.07
CA LYS A 44 -18.68 -17.28 21.51
C LYS A 44 -18.52 -18.24 20.33
N CYS A 45 -18.45 -17.73 19.10
CA CYS A 45 -18.33 -18.51 17.87
C CYS A 45 -16.86 -18.68 17.45
N SER A 46 -16.63 -19.40 16.35
CA SER A 46 -15.29 -19.58 15.76
C SER A 46 -14.60 -18.26 15.36
N GLN A 47 -15.36 -17.17 15.19
CA GLN A 47 -14.84 -15.84 14.85
C GLN A 47 -14.68 -14.93 16.07
N THR A 48 -14.53 -15.48 17.27
CA THR A 48 -14.34 -14.70 18.50
C THR A 48 -13.06 -13.84 18.45
N TYR A 49 -12.05 -14.34 17.76
CA TYR A 49 -10.82 -13.62 17.44
C TYR A 49 -10.74 -13.43 15.93
N ILE A 50 -10.30 -12.25 15.49
CA ILE A 50 -10.06 -11.94 14.09
C ILE A 50 -8.66 -11.35 13.92
N ILE A 51 -7.98 -11.71 12.85
CA ILE A 51 -6.71 -11.07 12.47
C ILE A 51 -7.04 -9.71 11.85
N VAL A 52 -6.35 -8.66 12.29
CA VAL A 52 -6.55 -7.29 11.77
C VAL A 52 -5.33 -6.76 11.00
N SER A 53 -4.15 -7.35 11.24
CA SER A 53 -2.92 -7.02 10.52
C SER A 53 -1.92 -8.17 10.66
N ILE A 54 -1.15 -8.41 9.61
CA ILE A 54 -0.03 -9.35 9.62
C ILE A 54 1.19 -8.60 9.07
N VAL A 55 2.33 -8.73 9.76
CA VAL A 55 3.63 -8.20 9.36
C VAL A 55 4.55 -9.38 9.14
N VAL A 56 5.13 -9.48 7.94
CA VAL A 56 6.20 -10.43 7.62
C VAL A 56 7.50 -9.64 7.56
N TRP A 57 8.45 -9.97 8.44
CA TRP A 57 9.64 -9.15 8.64
C TRP A 57 10.61 -9.23 7.46
N ASP A 58 10.82 -10.43 6.91
CA ASP A 58 11.76 -10.70 5.81
C ASP A 58 11.01 -11.13 4.53
N ALA A 59 10.07 -10.30 4.09
CA ALA A 59 9.13 -10.65 3.01
C ALA A 59 9.74 -10.66 1.60
N ILE A 60 10.78 -9.86 1.36
CA ILE A 60 11.44 -9.75 0.05
C ILE A 60 12.96 -9.86 0.23
N ASP A 61 13.64 -10.33 -0.81
CA ASP A 61 15.10 -10.38 -0.85
C ASP A 61 15.72 -9.01 -0.60
N ARG A 62 16.77 -8.97 0.22
CA ARG A 62 17.40 -7.73 0.67
C ARG A 62 18.05 -6.96 -0.49
N CYS A 63 18.77 -7.65 -1.37
CA CYS A 63 19.40 -7.02 -2.53
C CYS A 63 18.35 -6.42 -3.47
N PHE A 64 17.22 -7.09 -3.64
CA PHE A 64 16.08 -6.55 -4.37
C PHE A 64 15.45 -5.34 -3.67
N ALA A 65 15.30 -5.37 -2.35
CA ALA A 65 14.77 -4.25 -1.56
C ALA A 65 15.64 -2.99 -1.67
N ASP A 66 16.96 -3.13 -1.56
CA ASP A 66 17.92 -2.02 -1.68
C ASP A 66 17.85 -1.40 -3.08
N LYS A 67 17.87 -2.23 -4.13
CA LYS A 67 17.73 -1.77 -5.51
C LYS A 67 16.39 -1.08 -5.75
N LEU A 68 15.30 -1.63 -5.21
CA LEU A 68 13.97 -1.06 -5.36
C LEU A 68 13.86 0.30 -4.64
N TYR A 69 14.48 0.45 -3.47
CA TYR A 69 14.57 1.72 -2.76
C TYR A 69 15.23 2.79 -3.62
N ASP A 70 16.42 2.51 -4.17
CA ASP A 70 17.18 3.46 -4.99
C ASP A 70 16.39 3.88 -6.25
N ILE A 71 15.77 2.92 -6.94
CA ILE A 71 14.98 3.18 -8.14
C ILE A 71 13.76 4.03 -7.80
N ILE A 72 12.97 3.66 -6.78
CA ILE A 72 11.77 4.41 -6.42
C ILE A 72 12.16 5.83 -6.02
N VAL A 73 13.13 5.99 -5.12
CA VAL A 73 13.57 7.30 -4.62
C VAL A 73 14.06 8.18 -5.77
N TYR A 74 14.92 7.68 -6.65
CA TYR A 74 15.41 8.45 -7.78
C TYR A 74 14.28 8.81 -8.76
N LYS A 75 13.50 7.82 -9.21
CA LYS A 75 12.52 8.01 -10.29
C LYS A 75 11.39 8.96 -9.88
N VAL A 76 10.87 8.83 -8.66
CA VAL A 76 9.72 9.66 -8.24
C VAL A 76 10.13 11.07 -7.84
N ASN A 77 11.34 11.27 -7.31
CA ASN A 77 11.85 12.62 -7.04
C ASN A 77 12.11 13.39 -8.34
N GLU A 78 12.80 12.79 -9.29
CA GLU A 78 13.16 13.47 -10.54
C GLU A 78 11.98 13.59 -11.51
N TYR A 79 11.23 12.49 -11.69
CA TYR A 79 10.24 12.37 -12.77
C TYR A 79 8.83 12.11 -12.27
N GLY A 80 8.61 11.96 -10.97
CA GLY A 80 7.30 11.62 -10.41
C GLY A 80 6.26 12.72 -10.59
N ILE A 81 5.00 12.29 -10.69
CA ILE A 81 3.82 13.16 -10.63
C ILE A 81 3.11 12.84 -9.32
N SER A 82 3.27 13.70 -8.33
CA SER A 82 2.71 13.47 -6.99
C SER A 82 1.19 13.38 -7.04
N THR A 83 0.63 12.43 -6.30
CA THR A 83 -0.81 12.25 -6.15
C THR A 83 -1.30 12.98 -4.91
N GLN A 84 -2.27 13.88 -5.09
CA GLN A 84 -2.92 14.55 -3.97
C GLN A 84 -3.92 13.60 -3.31
N ARG A 85 -3.75 13.34 -2.01
CA ARG A 85 -4.66 12.48 -1.22
C ARG A 85 -5.24 13.25 -0.05
N ARG A 86 -6.49 12.95 0.31
CA ARG A 86 -7.15 13.56 1.48
C ARG A 86 -6.36 13.34 2.78
N CYS A 87 -5.72 12.18 2.93
CA CYS A 87 -4.91 11.84 4.10
C CYS A 87 -3.56 12.57 4.17
N ALA A 88 -3.21 13.44 3.22
CA ALA A 88 -1.98 14.21 3.27
C ALA A 88 -2.00 15.32 4.34
N GLN A 89 -3.17 15.70 4.85
CA GLN A 89 -3.33 16.75 5.85
C GLN A 89 -4.35 16.36 6.91
N ASN A 90 -4.31 17.04 8.06
CA ASN A 90 -5.34 16.98 9.09
C ASN A 90 -6.67 17.58 8.59
N ASP A 91 -7.76 17.36 9.35
CA ASP A 91 -9.11 17.81 8.95
C ASP A 91 -9.19 19.33 8.72
N SER A 92 -8.45 20.12 9.49
CA SER A 92 -8.39 21.58 9.34
C SER A 92 -7.50 22.05 8.17
N LYS A 93 -6.72 21.15 7.56
CA LYS A 93 -5.77 21.42 6.46
C LYS A 93 -4.70 22.47 6.81
N THR A 94 -4.29 22.52 8.07
CA THR A 94 -3.33 23.52 8.59
C THR A 94 -1.99 22.91 8.99
N CYS A 95 -1.88 21.57 9.07
CA CYS A 95 -0.66 20.93 9.53
C CYS A 95 0.49 21.01 8.51
N GLY A 96 1.73 21.10 9.01
CA GLY A 96 2.96 21.00 8.23
C GLY A 96 3.56 19.59 8.21
N CYS A 97 2.76 18.52 8.39
CA CYS A 97 3.26 17.14 8.59
C CYS A 97 4.07 16.58 7.43
N GLN A 98 3.86 17.07 6.20
CA GLN A 98 4.69 16.69 5.06
C GLN A 98 6.00 17.48 4.99
N GLY A 99 6.16 18.54 5.77
CA GLY A 99 7.17 19.57 5.55
C GLY A 99 6.67 20.70 4.64
N VAL A 100 7.23 21.90 4.84
CA VAL A 100 6.82 23.13 4.14
C VAL A 100 7.60 23.40 2.86
N ASN A 101 8.76 22.75 2.68
CA ASN A 101 9.59 22.91 1.49
C ASN A 101 9.07 22.02 0.36
N GLU A 102 8.60 22.62 -0.73
CA GLU A 102 8.03 21.90 -1.88
C GLU A 102 8.97 20.87 -2.52
N ARG A 103 10.30 21.08 -2.39
CA ARG A 103 11.31 20.18 -2.97
C ARG A 103 11.61 18.95 -2.11
N THR A 104 11.37 19.03 -0.80
CA THR A 104 11.76 17.97 0.15
C THR A 104 10.60 17.47 0.99
N ARG A 105 9.38 17.97 0.75
CA ARG A 105 8.20 17.53 1.49
C ARG A 105 7.86 16.07 1.16
N GLY A 106 7.30 15.37 2.14
CA GLY A 106 6.71 14.05 1.97
C GLY A 106 5.65 14.05 0.87
N ALA A 107 5.65 13.02 0.05
CA ALA A 107 4.76 12.89 -1.08
C ALA A 107 4.42 11.43 -1.37
N CYS A 108 3.32 11.22 -2.09
CA CYS A 108 2.96 9.90 -2.58
C CYS A 108 2.72 9.93 -4.10
N TYR A 109 2.92 8.79 -4.74
CA TYR A 109 2.89 8.63 -6.20
C TYR A 109 2.14 7.34 -6.53
N SER A 110 0.95 7.47 -7.14
CA SER A 110 0.08 6.33 -7.45
C SER A 110 0.27 5.86 -8.89
N PHE A 111 0.50 4.56 -9.05
CA PHE A 111 0.69 3.85 -10.30
C PHE A 111 -0.32 2.69 -10.43
N GLY A 112 -0.41 2.12 -11.63
CA GLY A 112 -1.39 1.10 -11.98
C GLY A 112 -2.79 1.68 -12.19
N CYS A 113 -3.78 0.80 -12.07
CA CYS A 113 -5.19 1.14 -12.20
C CYS A 113 -5.77 1.61 -10.86
N SER A 114 -6.80 2.44 -10.94
CA SER A 114 -7.62 2.82 -9.79
C SER A 114 -9.06 2.97 -10.25
N TRP A 115 -10.00 2.73 -9.32
CA TRP A 115 -11.40 3.03 -9.57
C TRP A 115 -11.62 4.55 -9.67
N SER A 116 -12.56 4.94 -10.50
CA SER A 116 -12.97 6.32 -10.73
C SER A 116 -14.48 6.43 -10.65
N MET A 117 -14.98 7.31 -9.79
CA MET A 117 -16.42 7.59 -9.66
C MET A 117 -17.05 8.11 -10.95
N PHE A 118 -16.27 8.82 -11.78
CA PHE A 118 -16.75 9.37 -13.05
C PHE A 118 -17.02 8.31 -14.12
N ARG A 119 -16.44 7.11 -13.95
CA ARG A 119 -16.51 6.02 -14.92
C ARG A 119 -17.16 4.76 -14.36
N ASP A 120 -17.48 4.80 -13.06
CA ASP A 120 -17.83 3.65 -12.23
C ASP A 120 -17.01 2.39 -12.60
N GLY A 121 -15.69 2.56 -12.56
CA GLY A 121 -14.76 1.58 -13.10
C GLY A 121 -13.34 2.12 -13.21
N CYS A 122 -12.50 1.45 -13.99
CA CYS A 122 -11.10 1.84 -14.16
C CYS A 122 -10.97 3.28 -14.71
N LYS A 123 -10.03 4.07 -14.15
CA LYS A 123 -9.69 5.41 -14.68
C LYS A 123 -9.28 5.42 -16.16
N PHE A 124 -8.87 4.28 -16.71
CA PHE A 124 -8.46 4.09 -18.10
C PHE A 124 -9.55 3.49 -19.00
N ARG A 125 -10.80 3.32 -18.52
CA ARG A 125 -11.89 2.65 -19.25
C ARG A 125 -12.04 3.09 -20.72
N ASP A 126 -11.93 4.38 -20.99
CA ASP A 126 -12.11 4.96 -22.34
C ASP A 126 -10.78 5.27 -23.03
N SER A 127 -9.65 4.89 -22.44
CA SER A 127 -8.33 5.02 -23.06
C SER A 127 -8.09 3.86 -24.01
N GLN A 128 -7.63 4.15 -25.22
CA GLN A 128 -7.14 3.10 -26.11
C GLN A 128 -5.99 2.35 -25.44
N ARG A 129 -6.05 1.00 -25.45
CA ARG A 129 -5.13 0.12 -24.69
C ARG A 129 -3.65 0.48 -24.88
N HIS A 130 -3.21 0.77 -26.10
CA HIS A 130 -1.81 1.11 -26.42
C HIS A 130 -1.36 2.48 -25.87
N ASN A 131 -2.29 3.34 -25.45
CA ASN A 131 -2.01 4.66 -24.87
C ASN A 131 -2.03 4.64 -23.34
N VAL A 132 -2.40 3.53 -22.71
CA VAL A 132 -2.44 3.41 -21.25
C VAL A 132 -1.03 3.35 -20.68
N ARG A 133 -0.68 4.34 -19.85
CA ARG A 133 0.58 4.41 -19.09
C ARG A 133 0.27 4.21 -17.62
N LYS A 134 0.32 2.97 -17.15
CA LYS A 134 0.06 2.60 -15.73
C LYS A 134 1.10 3.22 -14.79
N PHE A 135 2.35 3.31 -15.23
CA PHE A 135 3.48 3.80 -14.45
C PHE A 135 3.92 5.20 -14.89
N ARG A 136 2.93 6.09 -15.08
CA ARG A 136 3.15 7.40 -15.69
C ARG A 136 4.13 8.27 -14.89
N LEU A 137 5.19 8.71 -15.54
CA LEU A 137 6.13 9.73 -15.11
C LEU A 137 6.11 10.94 -16.06
N LYS A 138 6.79 12.03 -15.67
CA LYS A 138 6.98 13.23 -16.51
C LYS A 138 7.65 12.88 -17.84
N LYS A 139 8.63 11.96 -17.83
CA LYS A 139 9.37 11.51 -19.02
C LYS A 139 9.07 10.03 -19.30
N ARG A 140 8.52 9.73 -20.49
CA ARG A 140 8.10 8.36 -20.89
C ARG A 140 9.25 7.36 -20.89
N ASN A 141 10.44 7.76 -21.31
CA ASN A 141 11.62 6.88 -21.33
C ASN A 141 12.14 6.51 -19.93
N GLN A 142 11.64 7.15 -18.86
CA GLN A 142 12.00 6.81 -17.48
C GLN A 142 11.05 5.78 -16.84
N GLU A 143 9.93 5.45 -17.51
CA GLU A 143 8.87 4.61 -16.95
C GLU A 143 9.25 3.12 -16.90
N TYR A 144 9.93 2.64 -17.95
CA TYR A 144 10.18 1.21 -18.15
C TYR A 144 10.87 0.54 -16.95
N GLU A 145 11.91 1.18 -16.41
CA GLU A 145 12.65 0.62 -15.28
C GLU A 145 11.79 0.59 -14.01
N LEU A 146 10.99 1.64 -13.76
CA LEU A 146 10.10 1.70 -12.60
C LEU A 146 8.99 0.65 -12.72
N GLU A 147 8.35 0.57 -13.89
CA GLU A 147 7.35 -0.43 -14.23
C GLU A 147 7.88 -1.85 -14.01
N TYR A 148 9.03 -2.19 -14.60
CA TYR A 148 9.64 -3.51 -14.46
C TYR A 148 9.82 -3.92 -12.99
N HIS A 149 10.34 -3.02 -12.14
CA HIS A 149 10.60 -3.36 -10.73
C HIS A 149 9.32 -3.44 -9.89
N LEU A 150 8.30 -2.61 -10.16
CA LEU A 150 7.01 -2.68 -9.47
C LEU A 150 6.18 -3.89 -9.90
N GLU A 151 6.23 -4.26 -11.19
CA GLU A 151 5.65 -5.50 -11.72
C GLU A 151 6.33 -6.73 -11.12
N LYS A 152 7.67 -6.71 -11.02
CA LYS A 152 8.44 -7.78 -10.36
C LYS A 152 8.12 -7.89 -8.86
N LEU A 153 7.96 -6.77 -8.16
CA LEU A 153 7.54 -6.75 -6.76
C LEU A 153 6.14 -7.37 -6.60
N ALA A 154 5.17 -6.94 -7.40
CA ALA A 154 3.81 -7.48 -7.37
C ALA A 154 3.79 -8.99 -7.62
N THR A 155 4.59 -9.46 -8.57
CA THR A 155 4.74 -10.89 -8.89
C THR A 155 5.34 -11.67 -7.71
N GLY A 156 6.41 -11.16 -7.11
CA GLY A 156 7.10 -11.82 -5.99
C GLY A 156 6.28 -11.87 -4.71
N LEU A 157 5.41 -10.89 -4.47
CA LEU A 157 4.56 -10.84 -3.29
C LEU A 157 3.31 -11.71 -3.38
N ALA A 158 2.82 -12.02 -4.58
CA ALA A 158 1.53 -12.71 -4.74
C ALA A 158 1.48 -14.08 -4.04
N PRO A 159 2.49 -14.98 -4.16
CA PRO A 159 2.49 -16.25 -3.44
C PRO A 159 2.56 -16.09 -1.92
N LEU A 160 3.30 -15.09 -1.43
CA LEU A 160 3.36 -14.79 0.01
C LEU A 160 2.00 -14.29 0.52
N TYR A 161 1.31 -13.45 -0.27
CA TYR A 161 -0.01 -12.97 0.07
C TYR A 161 -1.04 -14.11 0.11
N GLU A 162 -0.99 -15.03 -0.84
CA GLU A 162 -1.78 -16.27 -0.83
C GLU A 162 -1.52 -17.11 0.43
N ALA A 163 -0.25 -17.31 0.80
CA ALA A 163 0.10 -18.12 1.96
C ALA A 163 -0.35 -17.51 3.31
N ILE A 164 -0.31 -16.18 3.43
CA ILE A 164 -0.52 -15.48 4.70
C ILE A 164 -1.97 -15.01 4.89
N ALA A 165 -2.69 -14.71 3.80
CA ALA A 165 -4.08 -14.25 3.83
C ALA A 165 -4.88 -14.81 2.63
N PRO A 166 -5.06 -16.14 2.56
CA PRO A 166 -5.61 -16.83 1.39
C PRO A 166 -7.00 -16.34 0.99
N ASP A 167 -7.91 -16.15 1.95
CA ASP A 167 -9.27 -15.69 1.65
C ASP A 167 -9.27 -14.34 0.93
N ALA A 168 -8.46 -13.39 1.39
CA ALA A 168 -8.36 -12.07 0.79
C ALA A 168 -7.65 -12.10 -0.58
N TYR A 169 -6.65 -12.96 -0.73
CA TYR A 169 -6.00 -13.23 -2.00
C TYR A 169 -6.98 -13.78 -3.04
N TYR A 170 -7.73 -14.84 -2.71
CA TYR A 170 -8.70 -15.46 -3.62
C TYR A 170 -9.84 -14.51 -4.00
N ASN A 171 -10.31 -13.69 -3.06
CA ASN A 171 -11.26 -12.62 -3.37
C ASN A 171 -10.69 -11.64 -4.41
N GLN A 172 -9.40 -11.27 -4.28
CA GLN A 172 -8.73 -10.33 -5.19
C GLN A 172 -8.46 -10.89 -6.60
N ILE A 173 -8.27 -12.20 -6.74
CA ILE A 173 -8.03 -12.84 -8.03
C ILE A 173 -9.30 -13.40 -8.68
N THR A 174 -10.46 -13.31 -8.03
CA THR A 174 -11.75 -13.85 -8.53
C THR A 174 -12.06 -13.42 -9.97
N PHE A 175 -11.74 -12.17 -10.33
CA PHE A 175 -11.95 -11.61 -11.68
C PHE A 175 -10.62 -11.30 -12.40
N GLU A 176 -9.57 -12.09 -12.15
CA GLU A 176 -8.27 -11.86 -12.79
C GLU A 176 -8.33 -11.96 -14.32
N SER A 177 -9.06 -12.94 -14.86
CA SER A 177 -9.23 -13.13 -16.31
C SER A 177 -9.92 -11.93 -16.95
N ASP A 178 -11.05 -11.54 -16.39
CA ASP A 178 -11.94 -10.50 -16.92
C ASP A 178 -11.30 -9.11 -16.76
N GLY A 179 -10.57 -8.91 -15.67
CA GLY A 179 -9.88 -7.67 -15.32
C GLY A 179 -8.39 -7.66 -15.63
N SER A 180 -7.91 -8.50 -16.55
CA SER A 180 -6.47 -8.77 -16.75
C SER A 180 -5.62 -7.52 -17.04
N ASP A 181 -6.16 -6.58 -17.82
CA ASP A 181 -5.53 -5.28 -18.11
C ASP A 181 -5.50 -4.34 -16.89
N CYS A 182 -6.34 -4.59 -15.88
CA CYS A 182 -6.38 -3.87 -14.62
C CYS A 182 -5.64 -4.58 -13.49
N ARG A 183 -4.71 -5.50 -13.82
CA ARG A 183 -3.81 -6.12 -12.85
C ARG A 183 -2.36 -5.69 -13.11
N ILE A 184 -1.56 -5.78 -12.05
CA ILE A 184 -0.10 -5.72 -12.06
C ILE A 184 0.43 -7.05 -11.51
N GLY A 185 1.66 -7.40 -11.89
CA GLY A 185 2.27 -8.72 -11.76
C GLY A 185 2.24 -9.48 -13.08
N ALA A 186 3.11 -10.48 -13.17
CA ALA A 186 3.21 -11.43 -14.27
C ALA A 186 2.74 -12.82 -13.84
N GLY A 187 2.34 -13.65 -14.82
CA GLY A 187 1.83 -15.00 -14.55
C GLY A 187 0.38 -15.02 -14.07
N ILE A 188 -0.02 -16.17 -13.53
CA ILE A 188 -1.33 -16.42 -12.92
C ILE A 188 -1.26 -16.04 -11.44
N GLY A 189 -2.35 -15.52 -10.88
CA GLY A 189 -2.42 -15.16 -9.47
C GLY A 189 -2.01 -13.71 -9.25
N ARG A 190 -2.73 -12.78 -9.88
CA ARG A 190 -2.42 -11.33 -9.84
C ARG A 190 -3.45 -10.58 -9.00
N PRO A 191 -3.27 -10.49 -7.66
CA PRO A 191 -4.24 -9.88 -6.77
C PRO A 191 -4.22 -8.35 -6.78
N PHE A 192 -3.19 -7.72 -7.35
CA PHE A 192 -2.96 -6.28 -7.25
C PHE A 192 -3.40 -5.54 -8.52
N SER A 193 -3.99 -4.35 -8.36
CA SER A 193 -4.45 -3.49 -9.47
C SER A 193 -3.66 -2.18 -9.58
N GLY A 194 -3.23 -1.63 -8.44
CA GLY A 194 -2.45 -0.41 -8.36
C GLY A 194 -1.50 -0.44 -7.17
N VAL A 195 -0.53 0.46 -7.19
CA VAL A 195 0.49 0.61 -6.15
C VAL A 195 0.74 2.09 -5.92
N THR A 196 0.90 2.50 -4.65
CA THR A 196 1.28 3.87 -4.31
C THR A 196 2.60 3.87 -3.57
N ALA A 197 3.60 4.55 -4.10
CA ALA A 197 4.86 4.80 -3.42
C ALA A 197 4.71 6.02 -2.51
N CYS A 198 4.94 5.86 -1.22
CA CYS A 198 4.86 6.92 -0.21
C CYS A 198 6.27 7.20 0.32
N LEU A 199 6.80 8.40 0.07
CA LEU A 199 8.14 8.82 0.47
C LEU A 199 8.02 9.89 1.55
N ASP A 200 8.50 9.60 2.76
CA ASP A 200 8.39 10.45 3.95
C ASP A 200 6.98 11.05 4.16
N PHE A 201 5.95 10.32 3.71
CA PHE A 201 4.58 10.79 3.66
C PHE A 201 3.84 10.50 4.96
N CYS A 202 3.35 11.55 5.62
CA CYS A 202 2.48 11.41 6.77
C CYS A 202 1.03 11.14 6.33
N ALA A 203 0.62 9.87 6.35
CA ALA A 203 -0.77 9.51 6.14
C ALA A 203 -1.58 9.77 7.43
N HIS A 204 -2.46 10.77 7.38
CA HIS A 204 -3.45 11.01 8.44
C HIS A 204 -4.45 9.87 8.50
N SER A 205 -5.13 9.73 9.64
CA SER A 205 -6.13 8.68 9.88
C SER A 205 -7.19 8.65 8.77
N HIS A 206 -7.31 7.51 8.09
CA HIS A 206 -8.26 7.33 7.00
C HIS A 206 -8.58 5.84 6.78
N LYS A 207 -9.61 5.60 5.97
CA LYS A 207 -9.86 4.30 5.34
C LYS A 207 -9.79 4.50 3.83
N ASP A 208 -9.25 3.52 3.13
CA ASP A 208 -9.30 3.48 1.67
C ASP A 208 -10.67 2.99 1.20
N LEU A 209 -11.65 3.89 1.20
CA LEU A 209 -13.07 3.59 0.99
C LEU A 209 -13.40 2.99 -0.39
N HIS A 210 -12.52 3.14 -1.37
CA HIS A 210 -12.70 2.62 -2.73
C HIS A 210 -11.87 1.36 -3.00
N ASN A 211 -11.20 0.81 -1.98
CA ASN A 211 -10.62 -0.52 -2.10
C ASN A 211 -11.75 -1.56 -2.19
N MET A 212 -11.44 -2.69 -2.81
CA MET A 212 -12.43 -3.74 -2.96
C MET A 212 -12.83 -4.34 -1.61
N ASN A 213 -14.09 -4.74 -1.51
CA ASN A 213 -14.60 -5.46 -0.35
C ASN A 213 -13.91 -6.81 -0.22
N ASN A 214 -13.70 -7.25 1.03
CA ASN A 214 -13.11 -8.55 1.38
C ASN A 214 -11.68 -8.80 0.82
N GLY A 215 -10.99 -7.75 0.39
CA GLY A 215 -9.56 -7.78 0.10
C GLY A 215 -8.71 -7.21 1.24
N CYS A 216 -7.39 -7.23 1.06
CA CYS A 216 -6.42 -6.58 1.94
C CYS A 216 -5.50 -5.65 1.14
N THR A 217 -4.89 -4.71 1.85
CA THR A 217 -3.78 -3.91 1.32
C THR A 217 -2.47 -4.51 1.81
N VAL A 218 -1.56 -4.78 0.88
CA VAL A 218 -0.19 -5.19 1.19
C VAL A 218 0.70 -3.96 1.20
N VAL A 219 1.45 -3.77 2.28
CA VAL A 219 2.38 -2.64 2.45
C VAL A 219 3.81 -3.19 2.52
N VAL A 220 4.66 -2.75 1.59
CA VAL A 220 6.10 -3.03 1.62
C VAL A 220 6.82 -1.81 2.15
N THR A 221 7.63 -2.01 3.19
CA THR A 221 8.43 -0.94 3.79
C THR A 221 9.87 -1.07 3.32
N LEU A 222 10.40 0.00 2.72
CA LEU A 222 11.79 0.11 2.32
C LEU A 222 12.45 1.19 3.18
N GLY A 223 13.46 0.82 3.96
CA GLY A 223 14.12 1.73 4.89
C GLY A 223 15.51 2.12 4.41
N LYS A 224 15.90 3.37 4.63
CA LYS A 224 17.30 3.78 4.50
C LYS A 224 18.09 3.21 5.68
N TYR A 225 19.13 2.43 5.41
CA TYR A 225 20.08 2.04 6.46
C TYR A 225 20.78 3.30 6.98
N ARG A 226 20.80 3.48 8.31
CA ARG A 226 21.56 4.56 8.98
C ARG A 226 22.82 3.97 9.57
#